data_AF-A0A7C3LBK0-F1
#
_entry.id   AF-A0A7C3LBK0-F1
#
_cell.length_a   1.000
_cell.length_b   1.000
_cell.length_c   1.000
_cell.angle_alpha   90.00
_cell.angle_beta   90.00
_cell.angle_gamma   90.00
#
_symmetry.space_group_name_H-M   'P 1'
#
loop_
_entity.id
_entity.type
_entity.pdbx_description
1 polymer ?
#
loop_
_entity_poly.entity_id
_entity_poly.type
_entity_poly.pdbx_seq_one_letter_code
_entity_poly.pdbx_strand_id
1 'polypeptide(L)'
;MIAAGVFGATGYTGFELIKILEKHPQVQIQFATSQSFTGQILADIYPKAPPLPLIDGRNAPYDQVNVVFLCLPHAAAAETAVTALAAGVKVIDLSADFRLEDAAVYEKWYGKAHPAPELLETAVYGLTEFARDQLPGADLVAVPGCYPTSVLLGLRPLLAVQLPLAAPIIANSASGVSGAGRKATPTTHFMNVADNYAPYKIGRAHRHLPEIEQVMRWWNPDAPPLIFSPHLLPVPRGILSTIYVTPQGDWDLARIRQLYAGAYADEPFIALLPPGKLASLAYVTHTNRCVIGLTRADDTLIVTAAIDNLIKGAAGQAVQDMNVLFGLDETGGLTRGQGDKGTKDTQRAIRNTQYASRITHHVLKIGGNELANSEFLQGLARNVQQIMVQNGRPPVIVHGGGKAIARLQANLGLETRKVDGLRVTDADSMEAAEMVLSGHSNKLIVKALLAAGLDAIGLSGVDGRILQAVKKEHTADLGYVGEITAVNAAPIQQLTGLGYVVILSPISLGADGTTYNVNADEAATAVAAALNAGQLDFVSNVPGVLQDGRLLPRLTLADAKQLIANGVITDGMIPKVRAALTAVARGVPQARIVNLASLAGEGGTIFEI
;
A
#
# COMPACT_ATOMS: atom_id res chain seq x y z
N MET A 1 -21.70 -13.48 -12.57
CA MET A 1 -21.46 -13.72 -11.13
C MET A 1 -21.06 -15.17 -11.00
N ILE A 2 -19.94 -15.47 -10.35
CA ILE A 2 -19.50 -16.83 -10.04
C ILE A 2 -20.42 -17.37 -8.95
N ALA A 3 -21.04 -18.51 -9.18
CA ALA A 3 -21.86 -19.20 -8.19
C ALA A 3 -20.97 -20.09 -7.31
N ALA A 4 -20.98 -19.84 -6.01
CA ALA A 4 -20.15 -20.54 -5.03
C ALA A 4 -20.97 -21.35 -4.02
N GLY A 5 -20.53 -22.58 -3.75
CA GLY A 5 -21.00 -23.39 -2.63
C GLY A 5 -19.99 -23.41 -1.49
N VAL A 6 -20.44 -23.32 -0.24
CA VAL A 6 -19.55 -23.34 0.94
C VAL A 6 -19.84 -24.55 1.81
N PHE A 7 -18.91 -25.50 1.87
CA PHE A 7 -18.99 -26.62 2.79
C PHE A 7 -18.35 -26.27 4.14
N GLY A 8 -18.99 -26.67 5.24
CA GLY A 8 -18.47 -26.42 6.59
C GLY A 8 -18.63 -24.96 7.05
N ALA A 9 -19.73 -24.32 6.66
CA ALA A 9 -20.02 -22.89 6.89
C ALA A 9 -19.98 -22.46 8.37
N THR A 10 -20.23 -23.39 9.29
CA THR A 10 -20.29 -23.10 10.74
C THR A 10 -18.94 -23.17 11.47
N GLY A 11 -17.85 -23.51 10.77
CA GLY A 11 -16.48 -23.40 11.27
C GLY A 11 -15.96 -21.96 11.15
N TYR A 12 -14.87 -21.62 11.86
CA TYR A 12 -14.32 -20.26 11.80
C TYR A 12 -13.86 -19.86 10.40
N THR A 13 -13.19 -20.77 9.68
CA THR A 13 -12.75 -20.51 8.30
C THR A 13 -13.93 -20.36 7.34
N GLY A 14 -14.92 -21.27 7.41
CA GLY A 14 -16.13 -21.19 6.59
C GLY A 14 -16.92 -19.90 6.84
N PHE A 15 -17.01 -19.46 8.10
CA PHE A 15 -17.67 -18.21 8.43
C PHE A 15 -16.91 -16.97 7.92
N GLU A 16 -15.58 -16.93 8.03
CA GLU A 16 -14.79 -15.84 7.43
C GLU A 16 -14.88 -15.82 5.91
N LEU A 17 -14.87 -16.99 5.27
CA LEU A 17 -15.07 -17.12 3.83
C LEU A 17 -16.41 -16.53 3.40
N ILE A 18 -17.50 -16.88 4.08
CA ILE A 18 -18.84 -16.35 3.79
C ILE A 18 -18.85 -14.82 3.91
N LYS A 19 -18.24 -14.25 4.94
CA LYS A 19 -18.15 -12.78 5.11
C LYS A 19 -17.37 -12.09 4.00
N ILE A 20 -16.37 -12.76 3.41
CA ILE A 20 -15.60 -12.24 2.27
C ILE A 20 -16.45 -12.34 1.00
N LEU A 21 -17.01 -13.51 0.72
CA LEU A 21 -17.82 -13.78 -0.48
C LEU A 21 -19.09 -12.94 -0.54
N GLU A 22 -19.77 -12.69 0.59
CA GLU A 22 -20.96 -11.83 0.66
C GLU A 22 -20.68 -10.39 0.19
N LYS A 23 -19.43 -9.93 0.34
CA LYS A 23 -18.99 -8.59 -0.09
C LYS A 23 -18.33 -8.60 -1.45
N HIS A 24 -18.16 -9.77 -2.06
CA HIS A 24 -17.43 -9.90 -3.31
C HIS A 24 -18.34 -9.50 -4.49
N PRO A 25 -17.97 -8.48 -5.31
CA PRO A 25 -18.87 -7.90 -6.31
C PRO A 25 -19.24 -8.84 -7.46
N GLN A 26 -18.48 -9.92 -7.63
CA GLN A 26 -18.62 -10.87 -8.74
C GLN A 26 -18.91 -12.30 -8.29
N VAL A 27 -19.18 -12.55 -7.01
CA VAL A 27 -19.48 -13.89 -6.48
C VAL A 27 -20.82 -13.89 -5.75
N GLN A 28 -21.55 -14.98 -5.86
CA GLN A 28 -22.79 -15.22 -5.14
C GLN A 28 -22.73 -16.58 -4.45
N ILE A 29 -23.07 -16.61 -3.17
CA ILE A 29 -23.21 -17.87 -2.42
C ILE A 29 -24.57 -18.48 -2.79
N GLN A 30 -24.55 -19.68 -3.39
CA GLN A 30 -25.78 -20.42 -3.74
C GLN A 30 -26.24 -21.33 -2.61
N PHE A 31 -25.29 -21.96 -1.92
CA PHE A 31 -25.61 -22.79 -0.77
C PHE A 31 -24.47 -22.79 0.25
N ALA A 32 -24.83 -23.11 1.49
CA ALA A 32 -23.91 -23.33 2.59
C ALA A 32 -24.28 -24.64 3.28
N THR A 33 -23.29 -25.45 3.65
CA THR A 33 -23.53 -26.74 4.31
C THR A 33 -23.05 -26.75 5.75
N SER A 34 -23.73 -27.54 6.58
CA SER A 34 -23.30 -27.88 7.92
C SER A 34 -23.82 -29.25 8.27
N GLN A 35 -23.01 -30.09 8.94
CA GLN A 35 -23.46 -31.39 9.43
C GLN A 35 -24.22 -31.28 10.76
N SER A 36 -23.77 -30.39 11.65
CA SER A 36 -24.32 -30.26 13.00
C SER A 36 -25.52 -29.33 13.11
N PHE A 37 -25.75 -28.49 12.09
CA PHE A 37 -26.77 -27.43 12.09
C PHE A 37 -27.66 -27.47 10.85
N THR A 38 -27.79 -28.63 10.20
CA THR A 38 -28.69 -28.83 9.05
C THR A 38 -30.12 -28.36 9.39
N GLY A 39 -30.73 -27.60 8.48
CA GLY A 39 -32.09 -27.08 8.62
C GLY A 39 -32.21 -25.76 9.39
N GLN A 40 -31.12 -25.25 9.97
CA GLN A 40 -31.06 -23.91 10.58
C GLN A 40 -30.56 -22.87 9.56
N ILE A 41 -30.62 -21.59 9.93
CA ILE A 41 -29.94 -20.52 9.18
C ILE A 41 -28.65 -20.13 9.87
N LEU A 42 -27.63 -19.73 9.10
CA LEU A 42 -26.31 -19.37 9.64
C LEU A 42 -26.38 -18.24 10.69
N ALA A 43 -27.34 -17.33 10.54
CA ALA A 43 -27.61 -16.23 11.48
C ALA A 43 -27.99 -16.71 12.90
N ASP A 44 -28.55 -17.92 13.04
CA ASP A 44 -28.88 -18.51 14.35
C ASP A 44 -27.61 -18.92 15.12
N ILE A 45 -26.54 -19.25 14.38
CA ILE A 45 -25.25 -19.65 14.94
C ILE A 45 -24.34 -18.44 15.15
N TYR A 46 -24.34 -17.52 14.18
CA TYR A 46 -23.54 -16.31 14.18
C TYR A 46 -24.46 -15.10 13.97
N PRO A 47 -24.78 -14.32 15.02
CA PRO A 47 -25.80 -13.26 14.96
C PRO A 47 -25.60 -12.17 13.89
N LYS A 48 -24.39 -12.04 13.33
CA LYS A 48 -24.06 -11.08 12.27
C LYS A 48 -23.89 -11.72 10.90
N ALA A 49 -24.21 -13.00 10.76
CA ALA A 49 -24.16 -13.69 9.48
C ALA A 49 -25.39 -13.37 8.63
N PRO A 50 -25.28 -13.47 7.30
CA PRO A 50 -26.46 -13.48 6.45
C PRO A 50 -27.39 -14.65 6.83
N PRO A 51 -28.71 -14.53 6.58
CA PRO A 51 -29.69 -15.59 6.86
C PRO A 51 -29.61 -16.71 5.81
N LEU A 52 -28.43 -17.33 5.66
CA LEU A 52 -28.17 -18.42 4.72
C LEU A 52 -28.67 -19.74 5.31
N PRO A 53 -29.58 -20.46 4.62
CA PRO A 53 -29.98 -21.81 5.04
C PRO A 53 -28.80 -22.78 4.99
N LEU A 54 -28.70 -23.63 6.02
CA LEU A 54 -27.68 -24.67 6.11
C LEU A 54 -28.27 -26.01 5.69
N ILE A 55 -27.73 -26.57 4.61
CA ILE A 55 -28.16 -27.86 4.07
C ILE A 55 -27.19 -28.99 4.44
N ASP A 56 -27.67 -30.22 4.31
CA ASP A 56 -26.81 -31.41 4.36
C ASP A 56 -25.91 -31.44 3.11
N GLY A 57 -24.61 -31.64 3.30
CA GLY A 57 -23.65 -31.69 2.20
C GLY A 57 -23.92 -32.80 1.17
N ARG A 58 -24.63 -33.87 1.56
CA ARG A 58 -25.05 -34.95 0.65
C ARG A 58 -26.10 -34.49 -0.38
N ASN A 59 -26.79 -33.39 -0.08
CA ASN A 59 -27.84 -32.81 -0.93
C ASN A 59 -27.33 -31.54 -1.65
N ALA A 60 -26.01 -31.34 -1.75
CA ALA A 60 -25.45 -30.16 -2.38
C ALA A 60 -25.80 -30.10 -3.88
N PRO A 61 -26.39 -28.99 -4.37
CA PRO A 61 -26.75 -28.83 -5.78
C PRO A 61 -25.54 -28.41 -6.62
N TYR A 62 -24.69 -29.38 -6.98
CA TYR A 62 -23.47 -29.13 -7.74
C TYR A 62 -23.73 -28.50 -9.13
N ASP A 63 -24.89 -28.78 -9.72
CA ASP A 63 -25.35 -28.21 -10.99
C ASP A 63 -25.64 -26.69 -10.94
N GLN A 64 -25.69 -26.10 -9.74
CA GLN A 64 -25.99 -24.68 -9.53
C GLN A 64 -24.76 -23.83 -9.23
N VAL A 65 -23.56 -24.43 -9.16
CA VAL A 65 -22.34 -23.73 -8.75
C VAL A 65 -21.20 -23.93 -9.75
N ASN A 66 -20.33 -22.93 -9.84
CA ASN A 66 -19.09 -22.99 -10.61
C ASN A 66 -17.92 -23.48 -9.76
N VAL A 67 -17.97 -23.20 -8.44
CA VAL A 67 -16.91 -23.55 -7.49
C VAL A 67 -17.49 -23.94 -6.14
N VAL A 68 -16.85 -24.89 -5.47
CA VAL A 68 -17.12 -25.21 -4.06
C VAL A 68 -15.88 -24.97 -3.22
N PHE A 69 -16.09 -24.41 -2.03
CA PHE A 69 -15.07 -24.25 -1.02
C PHE A 69 -15.24 -25.30 0.07
N LEU A 70 -14.19 -26.06 0.37
CA LEU A 70 -14.23 -27.13 1.35
C LEU A 70 -13.58 -26.70 2.67
N CYS A 71 -14.39 -26.21 3.60
CA CYS A 71 -13.97 -25.91 4.97
C CYS A 71 -14.27 -27.10 5.91
N LEU A 72 -13.92 -28.31 5.46
CA LEU A 72 -14.22 -29.57 6.14
C LEU A 72 -13.00 -30.14 6.87
N PRO A 73 -13.19 -31.05 7.84
CA PRO A 73 -12.10 -31.86 8.36
C PRO A 73 -11.42 -32.67 7.26
N HIS A 74 -10.15 -32.99 7.46
CA HIS A 74 -9.38 -33.86 6.57
C HIS A 74 -10.07 -35.22 6.36
N ALA A 75 -9.82 -35.86 5.22
CA ALA A 75 -10.52 -37.00 4.61
C ALA A 75 -11.96 -36.72 4.13
N ALA A 76 -12.76 -35.94 4.86
CA ALA A 76 -14.12 -35.60 4.43
C ALA A 76 -14.12 -34.59 3.25
N ALA A 77 -13.11 -33.72 3.20
CA ALA A 77 -12.92 -32.81 2.08
C ALA A 77 -12.57 -33.60 0.80
N ALA A 78 -11.68 -34.59 0.88
CA ALA A 78 -11.31 -35.43 -0.26
C ALA A 78 -12.51 -36.12 -0.94
N GLU A 79 -13.38 -36.77 -0.16
CA GLU A 79 -14.59 -37.43 -0.69
C GLU A 79 -15.53 -36.41 -1.38
N THR A 80 -15.66 -35.22 -0.80
CA THR A 80 -16.48 -34.13 -1.36
C THR A 80 -15.86 -33.57 -2.64
N ALA A 81 -14.54 -33.44 -2.69
CA ALA A 81 -13.81 -32.97 -3.87
C ALA A 81 -14.01 -33.92 -5.05
N VAL A 82 -13.86 -35.23 -4.85
CA VAL A 82 -14.14 -36.25 -5.88
C VAL A 82 -15.54 -36.08 -6.46
N THR A 83 -16.53 -35.90 -5.58
CA THR A 83 -17.94 -35.74 -5.99
C THR A 83 -18.14 -34.45 -6.81
N ALA A 84 -17.56 -33.33 -6.38
CA ALA A 84 -17.72 -32.05 -7.06
C ALA A 84 -17.00 -32.03 -8.43
N LEU A 85 -15.78 -32.58 -8.49
CA LEU A 85 -15.01 -32.68 -9.74
C LEU A 85 -15.71 -33.59 -10.75
N ALA A 86 -16.28 -34.72 -10.31
CA ALA A 86 -17.09 -35.59 -11.17
C ALA A 86 -18.34 -34.88 -11.73
N ALA A 87 -18.86 -33.86 -11.03
CA ALA A 87 -19.94 -33.00 -11.50
C ALA A 87 -19.46 -31.81 -12.35
N GLY A 88 -18.16 -31.70 -12.65
CA GLY A 88 -17.57 -30.61 -13.43
C GLY A 88 -17.44 -29.28 -12.66
N VAL A 89 -17.50 -29.32 -11.33
CA VAL A 89 -17.39 -28.14 -10.47
C VAL A 89 -15.96 -28.00 -9.97
N LYS A 90 -15.42 -26.78 -10.03
CA LYS A 90 -14.08 -26.48 -9.49
C LYS A 90 -14.05 -26.56 -7.97
N VAL A 91 -12.94 -27.00 -7.40
CA VAL A 91 -12.79 -27.21 -5.96
C VAL A 91 -11.67 -26.35 -5.41
N ILE A 92 -11.95 -25.61 -4.34
CA ILE A 92 -10.96 -24.92 -3.52
C ILE A 92 -11.00 -25.57 -2.14
N ASP A 93 -10.03 -26.42 -1.85
CA ASP A 93 -9.94 -27.17 -0.60
C ASP A 93 -9.11 -26.41 0.44
N LEU A 94 -9.71 -26.08 1.58
CA LEU A 94 -9.02 -25.43 2.71
C LEU A 94 -8.53 -26.46 3.74
N SER A 95 -8.86 -27.73 3.55
CA SER A 95 -8.33 -28.85 4.33
C SER A 95 -6.86 -29.12 3.99
N ALA A 96 -6.31 -30.21 4.51
CA ALA A 96 -4.94 -30.62 4.23
C ALA A 96 -4.84 -31.76 3.21
N ASP A 97 -5.99 -32.24 2.69
CA ASP A 97 -6.09 -33.48 1.93
C ASP A 97 -5.19 -33.45 0.68
N PHE A 98 -5.29 -32.38 -0.11
CA PHE A 98 -4.58 -32.28 -1.39
C PHE A 98 -3.31 -31.41 -1.36
N ARG A 99 -2.76 -31.11 -0.17
CA ARG A 99 -1.57 -30.24 -0.04
C ARG A 99 -0.24 -30.97 -0.27
N LEU A 100 -0.20 -32.27 0.00
CA LEU A 100 1.01 -33.09 -0.09
C LEU A 100 1.00 -33.85 -1.41
N GLU A 101 2.12 -33.86 -2.12
CA GLU A 101 2.24 -34.56 -3.42
C GLU A 101 2.31 -36.08 -3.26
N ASP A 102 2.76 -36.56 -2.09
CA ASP A 102 2.99 -37.98 -1.81
C ASP A 102 1.95 -38.53 -0.82
N ALA A 103 1.14 -39.47 -1.30
CA ALA A 103 0.13 -40.17 -0.52
C ALA A 103 0.71 -40.93 0.69
N ALA A 104 1.93 -41.45 0.60
CA ALA A 104 2.59 -42.12 1.72
C ALA A 104 3.03 -41.13 2.81
N VAL A 105 3.45 -39.91 2.41
CA VAL A 105 3.70 -38.83 3.36
C VAL A 105 2.38 -38.41 4.01
N TYR A 106 1.30 -38.28 3.24
CA TYR A 106 -0.03 -38.04 3.80
C TYR A 106 -0.42 -39.11 4.84
N GLU A 107 -0.32 -40.39 4.50
CA GLU A 107 -0.68 -41.47 5.42
C GLU A 107 0.15 -41.43 6.72
N LYS A 108 1.46 -41.18 6.61
CA LYS A 108 2.36 -41.06 7.76
C LYS A 108 1.94 -39.95 8.73
N TRP A 109 1.47 -38.80 8.22
CA TRP A 109 1.18 -37.62 9.04
C TRP A 109 -0.29 -37.50 9.47
N TYR A 110 -1.21 -38.07 8.70
CA TYR A 110 -2.65 -38.03 8.95
C TYR A 110 -3.22 -39.35 9.48
N GLY A 111 -2.44 -40.44 9.43
CA GLY A 111 -2.75 -41.73 10.03
C GLY A 111 -3.79 -42.56 9.26
N LYS A 112 -4.04 -42.21 8.00
CA LYS A 112 -4.97 -42.89 7.09
C LYS A 112 -4.49 -42.76 5.65
N ALA A 113 -4.69 -43.79 4.85
CA ALA A 113 -4.47 -43.73 3.41
C ALA A 113 -5.25 -42.55 2.79
N HIS A 114 -4.67 -41.92 1.77
CA HIS A 114 -5.31 -40.81 1.08
C HIS A 114 -6.56 -41.31 0.32
N PRO A 115 -7.74 -40.68 0.46
CA PRO A 115 -8.97 -41.18 -0.16
C PRO A 115 -9.04 -41.09 -1.69
N ALA A 116 -8.25 -40.20 -2.29
CA ALA A 116 -8.20 -39.94 -3.73
C ALA A 116 -6.77 -39.61 -4.19
N PRO A 117 -5.81 -40.55 -4.07
CA PRO A 117 -4.39 -40.29 -4.35
C PRO A 117 -4.14 -39.81 -5.79
N GLU A 118 -4.96 -40.23 -6.74
CA GLU A 118 -4.90 -39.84 -8.15
C GLU A 118 -5.11 -38.33 -8.38
N LEU A 119 -5.81 -37.65 -7.47
CA LEU A 119 -6.03 -36.21 -7.58
C LEU A 119 -4.84 -35.37 -7.07
N LEU A 120 -3.92 -35.98 -6.30
CA LEU A 120 -2.74 -35.28 -5.76
C LEU A 120 -1.84 -34.73 -6.88
N GLU A 121 -1.74 -35.44 -8.01
CA GLU A 121 -0.93 -35.03 -9.16
C GLU A 121 -1.49 -33.79 -9.87
N THR A 122 -2.80 -33.59 -9.79
CA THR A 122 -3.51 -32.49 -10.49
C THR A 122 -3.83 -31.30 -9.60
N ALA A 123 -3.69 -31.45 -8.28
CA ALA A 123 -3.99 -30.40 -7.33
C ALA A 123 -2.94 -29.28 -7.38
N VAL A 124 -3.39 -28.03 -7.54
CA VAL A 124 -2.51 -26.87 -7.49
C VAL A 124 -2.39 -26.38 -6.05
N TYR A 125 -1.16 -26.27 -5.53
CA TYR A 125 -0.91 -25.71 -4.20
C TYR A 125 -1.14 -24.18 -4.22
N GLY A 126 -2.28 -23.75 -3.66
CA GLY A 126 -2.83 -22.38 -3.73
C GLY A 126 -2.11 -21.34 -2.87
N LEU A 127 -0.78 -21.27 -2.93
CA LEU A 127 -0.06 -20.10 -2.44
C LEU A 127 0.07 -19.13 -3.61
N THR A 128 -0.88 -18.20 -3.76
CA THR A 128 -1.02 -17.35 -4.97
C THR A 128 0.30 -16.70 -5.39
N GLU A 129 1.07 -16.15 -4.45
CA GLU A 129 2.36 -15.52 -4.73
C GLU A 129 3.33 -16.45 -5.50
N PHE A 130 3.20 -17.77 -5.31
CA PHE A 130 3.98 -18.81 -5.99
C PHE A 130 3.24 -19.44 -7.18
N ALA A 131 1.96 -19.76 -7.02
CA ALA A 131 1.19 -20.58 -7.95
C ALA A 131 0.31 -19.78 -8.92
N ARG A 132 0.43 -18.44 -8.95
CA ARG A 132 -0.42 -17.56 -9.77
C ARG A 132 -0.61 -18.05 -11.20
N ASP A 133 0.45 -18.48 -11.86
CA ASP A 133 0.42 -18.90 -13.26
C ASP A 133 -0.17 -20.31 -13.45
N GLN A 134 -0.27 -21.10 -12.37
CA GLN A 134 -0.82 -22.46 -12.37
C GLN A 134 -2.32 -22.48 -12.04
N LEU A 135 -2.83 -21.42 -11.40
CA LEU A 135 -4.23 -21.33 -10.99
C LEU A 135 -5.19 -21.28 -12.18
N PRO A 136 -4.96 -20.50 -13.25
CA PRO A 136 -5.85 -20.50 -14.42
C PRO A 136 -5.99 -21.89 -15.01
N GLY A 137 -7.23 -22.39 -15.06
CA GLY A 137 -7.54 -23.72 -15.59
C GLY A 137 -7.45 -24.87 -14.57
N ALA A 138 -6.96 -24.64 -13.36
CA ALA A 138 -6.96 -25.67 -12.32
C ALA A 138 -8.40 -26.08 -11.96
N ASP A 139 -8.64 -27.38 -11.79
CA ASP A 139 -9.94 -27.89 -11.31
C ASP A 139 -9.95 -28.09 -9.81
N LEU A 140 -8.78 -28.30 -9.21
CA LEU A 140 -8.58 -28.50 -7.78
C LEU A 140 -7.44 -27.63 -7.27
N VAL A 141 -7.74 -26.76 -6.31
CA VAL A 141 -6.77 -25.91 -5.60
C VAL A 141 -6.70 -26.32 -4.14
N ALA A 142 -5.51 -26.67 -3.66
CA ALA A 142 -5.24 -26.97 -2.26
C ALA A 142 -4.69 -25.73 -1.55
N VAL A 143 -5.52 -25.07 -0.75
CA VAL A 143 -5.16 -23.84 -0.05
C VAL A 143 -4.18 -24.16 1.09
N PRO A 144 -3.02 -23.49 1.16
CA PRO A 144 -1.99 -23.71 2.18
C PRO A 144 -2.50 -23.68 3.62
N GLY A 145 -1.77 -24.35 4.51
CA GLY A 145 -1.97 -24.19 5.95
C GLY A 145 -1.51 -22.80 6.43
N CYS A 146 -2.12 -22.31 7.50
CA CYS A 146 -1.84 -20.96 8.00
C CYS A 146 -0.37 -20.73 8.43
N TYR A 147 0.30 -21.71 9.05
CA TYR A 147 1.74 -21.61 9.32
C TYR A 147 2.61 -21.76 8.05
N PRO A 148 2.32 -22.72 7.15
CA PRO A 148 2.96 -22.78 5.85
C PRO A 148 2.93 -21.44 5.14
N THR A 149 1.77 -20.77 5.06
CA THR A 149 1.68 -19.44 4.45
C THR A 149 2.69 -18.44 5.02
N SER A 150 2.74 -18.25 6.35
CA SER A 150 3.66 -17.27 6.93
C SER A 150 5.13 -17.66 6.79
N VAL A 151 5.46 -18.95 6.96
CA VAL A 151 6.84 -19.45 6.88
C VAL A 151 7.35 -19.42 5.44
N LEU A 152 6.56 -19.91 4.49
CA LEU A 152 6.90 -20.00 3.08
C LEU A 152 7.01 -18.61 2.44
N LEU A 153 6.09 -17.68 2.73
CA LEU A 153 6.23 -16.29 2.29
C LEU A 153 7.46 -15.60 2.92
N GLY A 154 7.81 -15.96 4.16
CA GLY A 154 9.04 -15.52 4.78
C GLY A 154 10.30 -16.03 4.06
N LEU A 155 10.32 -17.29 3.63
CA LEU A 155 11.51 -17.95 3.07
C LEU A 155 11.66 -17.84 1.55
N ARG A 156 10.56 -17.66 0.81
CA ARG A 156 10.53 -17.73 -0.67
C ARG A 156 11.62 -16.88 -1.34
N PRO A 157 11.84 -15.60 -0.99
CA PRO A 157 12.81 -14.79 -1.71
C PRO A 157 14.24 -15.35 -1.60
N LEU A 158 14.58 -15.99 -0.48
CA LEU A 158 15.89 -16.60 -0.26
C LEU A 158 16.03 -17.94 -1.01
N LEU A 159 15.01 -18.79 -0.90
CA LEU A 159 15.06 -20.14 -1.48
C LEU A 159 14.86 -20.14 -3.00
N ALA A 160 14.02 -19.24 -3.54
CA ALA A 160 13.74 -19.19 -4.98
C ALA A 160 14.97 -18.78 -5.82
N VAL A 161 15.90 -18.03 -5.24
CA VAL A 161 17.21 -17.72 -5.87
C VAL A 161 18.30 -18.69 -5.44
N GLN A 162 17.92 -19.79 -4.76
CA GLN A 162 18.82 -20.82 -4.25
C GLN A 162 19.98 -20.24 -3.44
N LEU A 163 19.70 -19.22 -2.62
CA LEU A 163 20.72 -18.60 -1.77
C LEU A 163 21.30 -19.67 -0.83
N PRO A 164 22.64 -19.84 -0.76
CA PRO A 164 23.26 -20.80 0.14
C PRO A 164 22.98 -20.47 1.61
N LEU A 165 22.35 -21.38 2.34
CA LEU A 165 21.98 -21.23 3.75
C LEU A 165 22.65 -22.32 4.58
N ALA A 166 23.22 -21.96 5.74
CA ALA A 166 23.68 -22.94 6.69
C ALA A 166 22.49 -23.62 7.39
N ALA A 167 22.64 -24.91 7.72
CA ALA A 167 21.65 -25.66 8.47
C ALA A 167 21.76 -25.37 9.99
N PRO A 168 20.64 -25.40 10.73
CA PRO A 168 19.25 -25.54 10.25
C PRO A 168 18.59 -24.17 9.97
N ILE A 169 17.49 -24.19 9.20
CA ILE A 169 16.52 -23.09 9.24
C ILE A 169 15.64 -23.30 10.48
N ILE A 170 15.37 -22.24 11.25
CA ILE A 170 14.52 -22.34 12.45
C ILE A 170 13.31 -21.43 12.27
N ALA A 171 12.10 -21.99 12.29
CA ALA A 171 10.86 -21.22 12.31
C ALA A 171 10.17 -21.37 13.68
N ASN A 172 10.33 -20.36 14.53
CA ASN A 172 9.58 -20.23 15.78
C ASN A 172 8.33 -19.41 15.51
N SER A 173 7.16 -20.05 15.56
CA SER A 173 5.90 -19.42 15.16
C SER A 173 4.90 -19.43 16.29
N ALA A 174 4.09 -18.38 16.37
CA ALA A 174 3.10 -18.19 17.42
C ALA A 174 1.75 -17.85 16.79
N SER A 175 0.69 -18.58 17.13
CA SER A 175 -0.66 -18.44 16.56
C SER A 175 -1.70 -18.11 17.61
N GLY A 176 -2.66 -17.27 17.25
CA GLY A 176 -3.90 -17.13 17.99
C GLY A 176 -4.73 -18.42 18.02
N VAL A 177 -5.64 -18.49 18.99
CA VAL A 177 -6.39 -19.70 19.39
C VAL A 177 -7.29 -20.23 18.29
N SER A 178 -7.80 -19.35 17.43
CA SER A 178 -8.73 -19.72 16.36
C SER A 178 -8.14 -20.71 15.34
N GLY A 179 -6.82 -20.85 15.26
CA GLY A 179 -6.16 -21.86 14.42
C GLY A 179 -6.51 -23.30 14.81
N ALA A 180 -6.98 -23.54 16.04
CA ALA A 180 -7.45 -24.86 16.49
C ALA A 180 -8.90 -25.16 16.08
N GLY A 181 -9.59 -24.20 15.44
CA GLY A 181 -10.99 -24.34 15.05
C GLY A 181 -11.98 -24.05 16.18
N ARG A 182 -13.27 -24.27 15.90
CA ARG A 182 -14.39 -23.86 16.76
C ARG A 182 -14.63 -24.79 17.95
N LYS A 183 -14.28 -26.08 17.82
CA LYS A 183 -14.55 -27.08 18.86
C LYS A 183 -13.69 -26.81 20.10
N ALA A 184 -14.32 -26.67 21.26
CA ALA A 184 -13.62 -26.56 22.52
C ALA A 184 -12.90 -27.88 22.85
N THR A 185 -11.67 -27.77 23.32
CA THR A 185 -10.80 -28.87 23.76
C THR A 185 -10.11 -28.46 25.06
N PRO A 186 -9.50 -29.38 25.83
CA PRO A 186 -8.67 -28.98 26.96
C PRO A 186 -7.59 -27.96 26.58
N THR A 187 -6.97 -28.07 25.40
CA THR A 187 -5.96 -27.13 24.93
C THR A 187 -6.53 -25.75 24.57
N THR A 188 -7.79 -25.67 24.13
CA THR A 188 -8.43 -24.41 23.68
C THR A 188 -9.41 -23.84 24.70
N HIS A 189 -9.58 -24.49 25.84
CA HIS A 189 -10.44 -24.03 26.91
C HIS A 189 -9.97 -22.66 27.42
N PHE A 190 -10.88 -21.70 27.56
CA PHE A 190 -10.54 -20.31 27.88
C PHE A 190 -9.59 -20.21 29.09
N MET A 191 -9.87 -20.95 30.16
CA MET A 191 -9.04 -20.93 31.38
C MET A 191 -7.63 -21.52 31.22
N ASN A 192 -7.40 -22.37 30.21
CA ASN A 192 -6.07 -22.93 29.95
C ASN A 192 -5.24 -22.04 29.00
N VAL A 193 -5.93 -21.15 28.28
CA VAL A 193 -5.37 -20.27 27.26
C VAL A 193 -5.16 -18.86 27.79
N ALA A 194 -6.11 -18.31 28.55
CA ALA A 194 -6.01 -16.96 29.07
C ALA A 194 -4.71 -16.77 29.86
N ASP A 195 -4.02 -15.67 29.58
CA ASP A 195 -2.72 -15.31 30.18
C ASP A 195 -1.61 -16.36 30.04
N ASN A 196 -1.76 -17.31 29.12
CA ASN A 196 -0.81 -18.40 28.92
C ASN A 196 -0.21 -18.38 27.50
N TYR A 197 1.10 -18.56 27.41
CA TYR A 197 1.84 -18.71 26.16
C TYR A 197 2.58 -20.05 26.19
N ALA A 198 2.12 -21.01 25.37
CA ALA A 198 2.55 -22.40 25.51
C ALA A 198 3.01 -23.01 24.19
N PRO A 199 4.14 -23.73 24.16
CA PRO A 199 4.53 -24.53 23.00
C PRO A 199 3.60 -25.72 22.82
N TYR A 200 3.45 -26.19 21.58
CA TYR A 200 2.74 -27.43 21.28
C TYR A 200 3.34 -28.13 20.07
N LYS A 201 3.24 -29.46 20.01
CA LYS A 201 3.65 -30.28 18.84
C LYS A 201 5.05 -29.96 18.29
N ILE A 202 5.99 -29.61 19.17
CA ILE A 202 7.42 -29.42 18.86
C ILE A 202 8.07 -30.79 18.56
N GLY A 203 9.17 -30.79 17.83
CA GLY A 203 9.98 -31.99 17.58
C GLY A 203 9.47 -32.81 16.40
N ARG A 204 9.20 -32.15 15.27
CA ARG A 204 8.64 -32.77 14.05
C ARG A 204 7.30 -33.47 14.28
N ALA A 205 6.48 -32.95 15.18
CA ALA A 205 5.15 -33.49 15.48
C ALA A 205 3.98 -32.69 14.88
N HIS A 206 4.25 -31.53 14.27
CA HIS A 206 3.22 -30.67 13.69
C HIS A 206 2.98 -30.99 12.20
N ARG A 207 1.72 -31.21 11.82
CA ARG A 207 1.31 -31.68 10.48
C ARG A 207 1.61 -30.72 9.31
N HIS A 208 1.85 -29.44 9.61
CA HIS A 208 2.32 -28.48 8.60
C HIS A 208 3.82 -28.59 8.26
N LEU A 209 4.63 -29.31 9.04
CA LEU A 209 6.05 -29.46 8.73
C LEU A 209 6.32 -30.12 7.36
N PRO A 210 5.72 -31.27 6.99
CA PRO A 210 5.97 -31.88 5.68
C PRO A 210 5.54 -30.98 4.53
N GLU A 211 4.46 -30.21 4.71
CA GLU A 211 3.98 -29.23 3.73
C GLU A 211 5.03 -28.13 3.50
N ILE A 212 5.57 -27.55 4.58
CA ILE A 212 6.62 -26.53 4.46
C ILE A 212 7.87 -27.10 3.79
N GLU A 213 8.36 -28.25 4.24
CA GLU A 213 9.57 -28.87 3.71
C GLU A 213 9.43 -29.30 2.25
N GLN A 214 8.23 -29.69 1.81
CA GLN A 214 7.95 -29.98 0.40
C GLN A 214 8.08 -28.72 -0.47
N VAL A 215 7.40 -27.63 -0.10
CA VAL A 215 7.44 -26.40 -0.89
C VAL A 215 8.84 -25.78 -0.88
N MET A 216 9.58 -25.88 0.23
CA MET A 216 10.99 -25.47 0.29
C MET A 216 11.84 -26.23 -0.75
N ARG A 217 11.65 -27.55 -0.88
CA ARG A 217 12.36 -28.39 -1.86
C ARG A 217 12.01 -28.05 -3.31
N TRP A 218 10.78 -27.62 -3.59
CA TRP A 218 10.39 -27.16 -4.93
C TRP A 218 11.17 -25.90 -5.36
N TRP A 219 11.49 -25.01 -4.42
CA TRP A 219 12.26 -23.80 -4.71
C TRP A 219 13.77 -24.01 -4.69
N ASN A 220 14.24 -24.83 -3.75
CA ASN A 220 15.64 -25.19 -3.62
C ASN A 220 15.77 -26.65 -3.15
N PRO A 221 16.16 -27.59 -4.03
CA PRO A 221 16.38 -28.99 -3.66
C PRO A 221 17.39 -29.18 -2.52
N ASP A 222 18.34 -28.25 -2.37
CA ASP A 222 19.38 -28.23 -1.35
C ASP A 222 18.99 -27.39 -0.12
N ALA A 223 17.70 -27.03 0.03
CA ALA A 223 17.22 -26.28 1.19
C ALA A 223 17.57 -27.02 2.50
N PRO A 224 18.18 -26.33 3.49
CA PRO A 224 18.49 -26.96 4.77
C PRO A 224 17.24 -27.47 5.50
N PRO A 225 17.39 -28.46 6.39
CA PRO A 225 16.28 -28.95 7.19
C PRO A 225 15.70 -27.85 8.07
N LEU A 226 14.37 -27.88 8.24
CA LEU A 226 13.63 -26.92 9.03
C LEU A 226 13.35 -27.46 10.44
N ILE A 227 13.65 -26.66 11.46
CA ILE A 227 13.15 -26.82 12.82
C ILE A 227 11.91 -25.93 12.97
N PHE A 228 10.74 -26.54 13.18
CA PHE A 228 9.48 -25.82 13.38
C PHE A 228 8.97 -25.96 14.82
N SER A 229 8.77 -24.82 15.48
CA SER A 229 8.33 -24.72 16.88
C SER A 229 7.10 -23.83 16.98
N PRO A 230 5.88 -24.38 16.98
CA PRO A 230 4.67 -23.60 17.11
C PRO A 230 4.28 -23.37 18.58
N HIS A 231 3.73 -22.19 18.85
CA HIS A 231 3.25 -21.77 20.16
C HIS A 231 1.82 -21.22 20.06
N LEU A 232 1.02 -21.46 21.11
CA LEU A 232 -0.33 -20.95 21.24
C LEU A 232 -0.27 -19.60 21.97
N LEU A 233 -0.74 -18.55 21.32
CA LEU A 233 -0.88 -17.21 21.89
C LEU A 233 -2.26 -17.02 22.55
N PRO A 234 -2.35 -16.27 23.65
CA PRO A 234 -3.61 -15.94 24.33
C PRO A 234 -4.38 -14.82 23.62
N VAL A 235 -4.45 -14.88 22.28
CA VAL A 235 -5.17 -13.92 21.43
C VAL A 235 -6.07 -14.66 20.44
N PRO A 236 -7.18 -14.08 19.99
CA PRO A 236 -8.12 -14.81 19.14
C PRO A 236 -7.53 -15.17 17.77
N ARG A 237 -6.70 -14.30 17.18
CA ARG A 237 -6.22 -14.40 15.79
C ARG A 237 -4.83 -13.86 15.62
N GLY A 238 -4.23 -14.22 14.48
CA GLY A 238 -2.92 -13.78 14.02
C GLY A 238 -1.88 -14.89 14.14
N ILE A 239 -0.96 -14.93 13.19
CA ILE A 239 0.29 -15.69 13.27
C ILE A 239 1.45 -14.72 13.16
N LEU A 240 2.48 -14.91 13.97
CA LEU A 240 3.80 -14.34 13.80
C LEU A 240 4.82 -15.48 13.72
N SER A 241 5.50 -15.59 12.58
CA SER A 241 6.63 -16.49 12.39
C SER A 241 7.92 -15.70 12.48
N THR A 242 8.79 -16.06 13.43
CA THR A 242 10.16 -15.58 13.52
C THR A 242 11.07 -16.67 13.01
N ILE A 243 11.71 -16.40 11.88
CA ILE A 243 12.47 -17.37 11.10
C ILE A 243 13.94 -16.95 11.13
N TYR A 244 14.79 -17.87 11.56
CA TYR A 244 16.24 -17.68 11.63
C TYR A 244 16.87 -18.46 10.49
N VAL A 245 17.66 -17.74 9.69
CA VAL A 245 18.45 -18.31 8.59
C VAL A 245 19.85 -17.73 8.64
N THR A 246 20.84 -18.51 8.24
CA THR A 246 22.25 -18.08 8.21
C THR A 246 22.74 -18.08 6.77
N PRO A 247 22.67 -16.94 6.05
CA PRO A 247 23.20 -16.81 4.71
C PRO A 247 24.70 -17.12 4.67
N GLN A 248 25.13 -17.90 3.67
CA GLN A 248 26.54 -18.16 3.43
C GLN A 248 27.06 -17.29 2.27
N GLY A 249 28.29 -16.80 2.43
CA GLY A 249 28.92 -15.87 1.49
C GLY A 249 28.64 -14.41 1.80
N ASP A 250 28.97 -13.52 0.86
CA ASP A 250 28.94 -12.08 1.04
C ASP A 250 27.53 -11.48 0.77
N TRP A 251 26.55 -11.91 1.57
CA TRP A 251 25.20 -11.37 1.54
C TRP A 251 25.01 -10.41 2.71
N ASP A 252 25.00 -9.11 2.45
CA ASP A 252 24.64 -8.11 3.46
C ASP A 252 23.11 -7.91 3.55
N LEU A 253 22.66 -7.16 4.56
CA LEU A 253 21.23 -6.88 4.75
C LEU A 253 20.65 -6.05 3.60
N ALA A 254 21.43 -5.17 2.95
CA ALA A 254 20.95 -4.32 1.87
C ALA A 254 20.58 -5.15 0.64
N ARG A 255 21.45 -6.09 0.24
CA ARG A 255 21.23 -7.04 -0.86
C ARG A 255 20.05 -7.96 -0.58
N ILE A 256 19.95 -8.49 0.64
CA ILE A 256 18.81 -9.32 1.05
C ILE A 256 17.51 -8.50 0.98
N ARG A 257 17.51 -7.25 1.44
CA ARG A 257 16.32 -6.39 1.34
C ARG A 257 15.93 -6.11 -0.12
N GLN A 258 16.89 -5.89 -1.01
CA GLN A 258 16.62 -5.74 -2.45
C GLN A 258 15.99 -7.00 -3.04
N LEU A 259 16.46 -8.18 -2.62
CA LEU A 259 15.89 -9.46 -3.03
C LEU A 259 14.42 -9.60 -2.62
N TYR A 260 14.07 -9.29 -1.36
CA TYR A 260 12.67 -9.30 -0.91
C TYR A 260 11.83 -8.24 -1.62
N ALA A 261 12.37 -7.04 -1.80
CA ALA A 261 11.65 -5.96 -2.48
C ALA A 261 11.35 -6.31 -3.94
N GLY A 262 12.29 -6.94 -4.65
CA GLY A 262 12.09 -7.42 -6.02
C GLY A 262 11.12 -8.58 -6.10
N ALA A 263 11.26 -9.58 -5.23
CA ALA A 263 10.40 -10.77 -5.22
C ALA A 263 8.92 -10.46 -4.96
N TYR A 264 8.63 -9.35 -4.28
CA TYR A 264 7.29 -8.97 -3.84
C TYR A 264 6.84 -7.59 -4.33
N ALA A 265 7.49 -7.03 -5.36
CA ALA A 265 7.18 -5.69 -5.87
C ALA A 265 5.72 -5.55 -6.33
N ASP A 266 5.21 -6.58 -7.00
CA ASP A 266 3.87 -6.59 -7.62
C ASP A 266 2.84 -7.40 -6.82
N GLU A 267 3.20 -7.84 -5.61
CA GLU A 267 2.32 -8.66 -4.78
C GLU A 267 1.36 -7.79 -3.95
N PRO A 268 0.04 -7.80 -4.21
CA PRO A 268 -0.90 -6.84 -3.62
C PRO A 268 -1.07 -7.01 -2.10
N PHE A 269 -0.76 -8.19 -1.59
CA PHE A 269 -0.95 -8.56 -0.20
C PHE A 269 0.34 -8.73 0.60
N ILE A 270 1.51 -8.60 -0.04
CA ILE A 270 2.79 -8.72 0.66
C ILE A 270 3.35 -7.33 0.94
N ALA A 271 3.81 -7.09 2.17
CA ALA A 271 4.45 -5.83 2.53
C ALA A 271 5.77 -6.06 3.27
N LEU A 272 6.86 -5.62 2.65
CA LEU A 272 8.17 -5.54 3.29
C LEU A 272 8.25 -4.25 4.11
N LEU A 273 8.51 -4.37 5.41
CA LEU A 273 8.65 -3.23 6.31
C LEU A 273 9.97 -2.47 6.06
N PRO A 274 9.99 -1.15 6.33
CA PRO A 274 11.22 -0.35 6.32
C PRO A 274 12.30 -0.89 7.28
N PRO A 275 13.58 -0.54 7.06
CA PRO A 275 14.66 -0.91 7.98
C PRO A 275 14.33 -0.54 9.43
N GLY A 276 14.64 -1.45 10.37
CA GLY A 276 14.42 -1.24 11.81
C GLY A 276 12.97 -1.42 12.29
N LYS A 277 12.03 -1.81 11.41
CA LYS A 277 10.65 -2.13 11.79
C LYS A 277 10.43 -3.65 11.82
N LEU A 278 9.64 -4.10 12.79
CA LEU A 278 9.33 -5.51 13.02
C LEU A 278 7.87 -5.81 12.70
N ALA A 279 7.62 -6.97 12.09
CA ALA A 279 6.26 -7.43 11.84
C ALA A 279 5.56 -7.79 13.17
N SER A 280 4.27 -7.52 13.23
CA SER A 280 3.43 -7.81 14.41
C SER A 280 1.99 -8.08 13.98
N LEU A 281 1.21 -8.70 14.87
CA LEU A 281 -0.19 -9.03 14.60
C LEU A 281 -1.06 -7.80 14.29
N ALA A 282 -0.68 -6.63 14.83
CA ALA A 282 -1.40 -5.38 14.62
C ALA A 282 -1.46 -4.95 13.15
N TYR A 283 -0.47 -5.34 12.33
CA TYR A 283 -0.45 -5.00 10.92
C TYR A 283 -1.42 -5.81 10.06
N VAL A 284 -1.83 -6.99 10.53
CA VAL A 284 -2.38 -8.05 9.67
C VAL A 284 -3.75 -8.54 10.10
N THR A 285 -4.12 -8.38 11.37
CA THR A 285 -5.38 -8.90 11.91
C THR A 285 -6.57 -8.38 11.09
N HIS A 286 -7.47 -9.28 10.69
CA HIS A 286 -8.58 -9.08 9.74
C HIS A 286 -8.19 -8.45 8.40
N THR A 287 -7.05 -8.81 7.84
CA THR A 287 -6.64 -8.43 6.48
C THR A 287 -6.07 -9.65 5.76
N ASN A 288 -6.08 -9.61 4.42
CA ASN A 288 -5.41 -10.63 3.62
C ASN A 288 -3.88 -10.39 3.50
N ARG A 289 -3.30 -9.51 4.31
CA ARG A 289 -1.89 -9.12 4.18
C ARG A 289 -0.95 -10.12 4.86
N CYS A 290 0.23 -10.31 4.26
CA CYS A 290 1.42 -10.79 4.93
C CYS A 290 2.42 -9.63 5.07
N VAL A 291 2.87 -9.39 6.30
CA VAL A 291 3.85 -8.31 6.58
C VAL A 291 5.16 -8.93 7.03
N ILE A 292 6.24 -8.54 6.36
CA ILE A 292 7.58 -9.10 6.53
C ILE A 292 8.53 -8.02 7.07
N GLY A 293 9.25 -8.32 8.15
CA GLY A 293 10.36 -7.51 8.67
C GLY A 293 11.68 -8.29 8.61
N LEU A 294 12.79 -7.59 8.33
CA LEU A 294 14.12 -8.18 8.19
C LEU A 294 15.11 -7.51 9.15
N THR A 295 15.79 -8.31 9.96
CA THR A 295 16.80 -7.87 10.92
C THR A 295 18.03 -8.76 10.81
N ARG A 296 19.22 -8.15 10.81
CA ARG A 296 20.49 -8.88 10.87
C ARG A 296 20.99 -8.93 12.31
N ALA A 297 21.37 -10.12 12.78
CA ALA A 297 22.04 -10.35 14.05
C ALA A 297 23.29 -11.20 13.75
N ASP A 298 24.43 -10.53 13.64
CA ASP A 298 25.70 -11.13 13.17
C ASP A 298 25.52 -11.86 11.82
N ASP A 299 25.84 -13.15 11.76
CA ASP A 299 25.66 -13.98 10.56
C ASP A 299 24.22 -14.46 10.35
N THR A 300 23.35 -14.26 11.33
CA THR A 300 21.95 -14.70 11.28
C THR A 300 21.06 -13.59 10.72
N LEU A 301 20.29 -13.90 9.70
CA LEU A 301 19.14 -13.12 9.29
C LEU A 301 17.90 -13.61 10.05
N ILE A 302 17.22 -12.67 10.68
CA ILE A 302 15.93 -12.87 11.34
C ILE A 302 14.84 -12.30 10.43
N VAL A 303 14.00 -13.18 9.91
CA VAL A 303 12.82 -12.85 9.11
C VAL A 303 11.60 -12.96 10.00
N THR A 304 10.87 -11.86 10.17
CA THR A 304 9.57 -11.87 10.86
C THR A 304 8.47 -11.81 9.81
N ALA A 305 7.52 -12.73 9.83
CA ALA A 305 6.38 -12.75 8.91
C ALA A 305 5.08 -12.86 9.71
N ALA A 306 4.20 -11.87 9.58
CA ALA A 306 2.90 -11.84 10.25
C ALA A 306 1.76 -12.03 9.23
N ILE A 307 0.70 -12.75 9.61
CA ILE A 307 -0.56 -12.87 8.87
C ILE A 307 -1.76 -12.94 9.82
N ASP A 308 -2.98 -12.71 9.34
CA ASP A 308 -4.19 -13.24 10.02
C ASP A 308 -4.40 -14.70 9.62
N ASN A 309 -4.42 -15.61 10.60
CA ASN A 309 -4.48 -17.06 10.38
C ASN A 309 -5.80 -17.55 9.78
N LEU A 310 -6.90 -16.77 9.87
CA LEU A 310 -8.19 -17.11 9.28
C LEU A 310 -8.44 -16.39 7.96
N ILE A 311 -7.73 -15.29 7.68
CA ILE A 311 -7.82 -14.56 6.42
C ILE A 311 -6.68 -15.01 5.49
N LYS A 312 -5.51 -14.36 5.50
CA LYS A 312 -4.37 -14.77 4.64
C LYS A 312 -3.89 -16.19 4.93
N GLY A 313 -4.07 -16.67 6.16
CA GLY A 313 -3.74 -18.06 6.52
C GLY A 313 -4.83 -19.09 6.18
N ALA A 314 -5.98 -18.66 5.67
CA ALA A 314 -7.02 -19.58 5.20
C ALA A 314 -8.01 -18.92 4.21
N ALA A 315 -9.14 -18.37 4.68
CA ALA A 315 -10.27 -17.99 3.84
C ALA A 315 -9.94 -16.88 2.82
N GLY A 316 -9.08 -15.95 3.19
CA GLY A 316 -8.62 -14.89 2.30
C GLY A 316 -7.70 -15.40 1.19
N GLN A 317 -6.79 -16.32 1.52
CA GLN A 317 -5.97 -17.03 0.52
C GLN A 317 -6.86 -17.80 -0.46
N ALA A 318 -7.87 -18.52 0.03
CA ALA A 318 -8.82 -19.26 -0.80
C ALA A 318 -9.57 -18.36 -1.79
N VAL A 319 -9.99 -17.16 -1.37
CA VAL A 319 -10.63 -16.19 -2.26
C VAL A 319 -9.63 -15.56 -3.23
N GLN A 320 -8.39 -15.31 -2.80
CA GLN A 320 -7.32 -14.83 -3.67
C GLN A 320 -7.04 -15.85 -4.79
N ASP A 321 -6.96 -17.14 -4.44
CA ASP A 321 -6.81 -18.22 -5.41
C ASP A 321 -8.01 -18.32 -6.34
N MET A 322 -9.23 -18.23 -5.80
CA MET A 322 -10.46 -18.20 -6.61
C MET A 322 -10.45 -17.04 -7.61
N ASN A 323 -10.03 -15.85 -7.17
CA ASN A 323 -10.00 -14.67 -8.03
C ASN A 323 -9.09 -14.92 -9.23
N VAL A 324 -7.86 -15.39 -9.00
CA VAL A 324 -6.92 -15.70 -10.09
C VAL A 324 -7.42 -16.85 -10.96
N LEU A 325 -7.94 -17.93 -10.36
CA LEU A 325 -8.50 -19.10 -11.04
C LEU A 325 -9.57 -18.71 -12.08
N PHE A 326 -10.42 -17.74 -11.75
CA PHE A 326 -11.50 -17.26 -12.62
C PHE A 326 -11.16 -15.96 -13.38
N GLY A 327 -9.90 -15.51 -13.35
CA GLY A 327 -9.46 -14.30 -14.06
C GLY A 327 -10.09 -13.00 -13.53
N LEU A 328 -10.48 -12.97 -12.25
CA LEU A 328 -10.95 -11.79 -11.55
C LEU A 328 -9.76 -10.95 -11.03
N ASP A 329 -10.06 -9.73 -10.56
CA ASP A 329 -9.08 -8.96 -9.78
C ASP A 329 -8.70 -9.74 -8.52
N GLU A 330 -7.41 -10.04 -8.36
CA GLU A 330 -6.83 -10.78 -7.24
C GLU A 330 -7.28 -10.20 -5.88
N THR A 331 -7.54 -8.88 -5.82
CA THR A 331 -7.93 -8.18 -4.60
C THR A 331 -9.43 -8.17 -4.30
N GLY A 332 -10.25 -8.70 -5.22
CA GLY A 332 -11.71 -8.75 -5.11
C GLY A 332 -12.19 -9.34 -3.78
N GLY A 333 -13.05 -8.60 -3.08
CA GLY A 333 -13.60 -9.00 -1.77
C GLY A 333 -12.63 -8.99 -0.58
N LEU A 334 -11.33 -8.78 -0.81
CA LEU A 334 -10.27 -8.95 0.20
C LEU A 334 -9.74 -7.63 0.79
N THR A 335 -10.19 -6.50 0.27
CA THR A 335 -9.93 -5.18 0.85
C THR A 335 -11.04 -4.78 1.81
N ARG A 336 -10.72 -4.27 3.00
CA ARG A 336 -11.74 -3.87 3.98
C ARG A 336 -12.61 -2.72 3.44
N GLY A 337 -13.91 -2.96 3.32
CA GLY A 337 -14.98 -1.96 3.46
C GLY A 337 -14.82 -0.65 2.68
N GLN A 338 -14.88 -0.72 1.34
CA GLN A 338 -15.66 0.27 0.60
C GLN A 338 -17.06 -0.33 0.39
N GLY A 339 -17.94 -0.11 1.37
CA GLY A 339 -19.37 -0.26 1.13
C GLY A 339 -19.82 0.90 0.24
N ASP A 340 -20.47 0.55 -0.86
CA ASP A 340 -21.36 1.41 -1.63
C ASP A 340 -20.75 2.66 -2.29
N LYS A 341 -19.87 2.47 -3.29
CA LYS A 341 -19.74 3.36 -4.46
C LYS A 341 -19.44 2.54 -5.70
N GLY A 342 -20.51 2.02 -6.33
CA GLY A 342 -20.44 1.54 -7.70
C GLY A 342 -19.77 2.58 -8.62
N THR A 343 -19.03 2.07 -9.60
CA THR A 343 -18.51 2.80 -10.78
C THR A 343 -17.29 3.73 -10.65
N LYS A 344 -16.39 3.54 -9.67
CA LYS A 344 -15.08 4.25 -9.67
C LYS A 344 -13.81 3.38 -9.53
N ASP A 345 -13.89 2.18 -8.95
CA ASP A 345 -12.70 1.35 -8.71
C ASP A 345 -12.39 0.35 -9.85
N THR A 346 -13.32 0.06 -10.75
CA THR A 346 -13.03 -0.78 -11.95
C THR A 346 -12.07 -0.09 -12.93
N GLN A 347 -12.00 1.24 -12.91
CA GLN A 347 -10.98 1.99 -13.65
C GLN A 347 -9.64 2.08 -12.88
N ARG A 348 -9.61 1.73 -11.59
CA ARG A 348 -8.41 1.78 -10.74
C ARG A 348 -7.59 0.49 -10.84
N ALA A 349 -8.24 -0.67 -11.01
CA ALA A 349 -7.56 -1.96 -11.21
C ALA A 349 -6.92 -2.09 -12.60
N ILE A 350 -7.54 -1.53 -13.66
CA ILE A 350 -6.96 -1.50 -15.03
C ILE A 350 -5.78 -0.51 -15.14
N ARG A 351 -5.62 0.42 -14.20
CA ARG A 351 -4.53 1.42 -14.19
C ARG A 351 -3.21 0.92 -13.57
N ASN A 352 -3.24 -0.14 -12.77
CA ASN A 352 -2.07 -0.57 -12.00
C ASN A 352 -1.11 -1.51 -12.76
N THR A 353 -1.51 -2.04 -13.92
CA THR A 353 -0.72 -3.04 -14.66
C THR A 353 0.21 -2.46 -15.72
N GLN A 354 0.31 -1.12 -15.86
CA GLN A 354 1.17 -0.48 -16.88
C GLN A 354 2.11 0.63 -16.38
N TYR A 355 2.14 0.96 -15.08
CA TYR A 355 2.94 2.11 -14.58
C TYR A 355 3.81 1.80 -13.35
N ALA A 356 4.24 0.55 -13.18
CA ALA A 356 5.20 0.16 -12.12
C ALA A 356 6.65 0.64 -12.39
N SER A 357 6.84 1.69 -13.20
CA SER A 357 8.08 2.45 -13.26
C SER A 357 7.85 3.85 -12.67
N ARG A 358 8.20 3.99 -11.36
CA ARG A 358 8.37 5.24 -10.59
C ARG A 358 7.10 6.03 -10.21
N ILE A 359 6.49 5.69 -9.06
CA ILE A 359 5.59 6.64 -8.35
C ILE A 359 6.45 7.76 -7.74
N THR A 360 6.58 8.88 -8.45
CA THR A 360 7.33 10.07 -8.01
C THR A 360 6.40 11.16 -7.47
N HIS A 361 6.86 11.99 -6.53
CA HIS A 361 6.05 13.14 -6.07
C HIS A 361 5.82 14.15 -7.21
N HIS A 362 4.68 14.82 -7.20
CA HIS A 362 4.39 15.97 -8.06
C HIS A 362 4.21 17.20 -7.16
N VAL A 363 5.02 18.24 -7.37
CA VAL A 363 4.89 19.52 -6.65
C VAL A 363 4.25 20.55 -7.56
N LEU A 364 3.24 21.27 -7.05
CA LEU A 364 2.57 22.36 -7.72
C LEU A 364 2.90 23.66 -7.00
N LYS A 365 3.49 24.61 -7.71
CA LYS A 365 3.57 25.99 -7.23
C LYS A 365 2.38 26.77 -7.75
N ILE A 366 1.67 27.48 -6.86
CA ILE A 366 0.55 28.33 -7.22
C ILE A 366 0.78 29.78 -6.80
N GLY A 367 0.48 30.73 -7.69
CA GLY A 367 0.51 32.15 -7.37
C GLY A 367 -0.66 32.60 -6.50
N GLY A 368 -0.43 33.55 -5.59
CA GLY A 368 -1.49 34.09 -4.71
C GLY A 368 -2.51 35.00 -5.40
N ASN A 369 -2.32 35.32 -6.69
CA ASN A 369 -3.12 36.31 -7.40
C ASN A 369 -4.54 35.84 -7.71
N GLU A 370 -4.70 34.54 -7.95
CA GLU A 370 -5.95 33.91 -8.40
C GLU A 370 -6.70 33.23 -7.25
N LEU A 371 -6.15 33.22 -6.02
CA LEU A 371 -6.77 32.52 -4.88
C LEU A 371 -8.09 33.15 -4.40
N ALA A 372 -8.37 34.40 -4.80
CA ALA A 372 -9.66 35.04 -4.56
C ALA A 372 -10.73 34.64 -5.60
N ASN A 373 -10.35 33.99 -6.69
CA ASN A 373 -11.25 33.57 -7.76
C ASN A 373 -11.76 32.14 -7.47
N SER A 374 -13.07 32.00 -7.28
CA SER A 374 -13.72 30.71 -7.01
C SER A 374 -13.62 29.76 -8.21
N GLU A 375 -13.70 30.26 -9.45
CA GLU A 375 -13.55 29.43 -10.65
C GLU A 375 -12.13 28.86 -10.76
N PHE A 376 -11.12 29.67 -10.42
CA PHE A 376 -9.74 29.21 -10.36
C PHE A 376 -9.57 28.10 -9.32
N LEU A 377 -10.10 28.28 -8.11
CA LEU A 377 -10.02 27.28 -7.05
C LEU A 377 -10.76 25.97 -7.41
N GLN A 378 -11.92 26.06 -8.05
CA GLN A 378 -12.63 24.89 -8.55
C GLN A 378 -11.86 24.19 -9.69
N GLY A 379 -11.29 24.96 -10.62
CA GLY A 379 -10.44 24.43 -11.69
C GLY A 379 -9.17 23.78 -11.16
N LEU A 380 -8.58 24.34 -10.10
CA LEU A 380 -7.46 23.74 -9.38
C LEU A 380 -7.85 22.40 -8.77
N ALA A 381 -8.98 22.32 -8.08
CA ALA A 381 -9.46 21.07 -7.51
C ALA A 381 -9.69 19.98 -8.57
N ARG A 382 -10.26 20.34 -9.73
CA ARG A 382 -10.41 19.43 -10.87
C ARG A 382 -9.07 18.93 -11.40
N ASN A 383 -8.09 19.82 -11.58
CA ASN A 383 -6.75 19.43 -12.04
C ASN A 383 -6.02 18.57 -11.00
N VAL A 384 -6.10 18.90 -9.71
CA VAL A 384 -5.51 18.08 -8.63
C VAL A 384 -6.11 16.67 -8.64
N GLN A 385 -7.42 16.54 -8.81
CA GLN A 385 -8.06 15.24 -8.95
C GLN A 385 -7.53 14.46 -10.17
N GLN A 386 -7.35 15.11 -11.31
CA GLN A 386 -6.78 14.48 -12.51
C GLN A 386 -5.32 14.07 -12.32
N ILE A 387 -4.50 14.93 -11.72
CA ILE A 387 -3.10 14.62 -11.38
C ILE A 387 -3.03 13.42 -10.43
N MET A 388 -3.91 13.35 -9.43
CA MET A 388 -3.98 12.20 -8.51
C MET A 388 -4.33 10.91 -9.24
N VAL A 389 -5.24 10.99 -10.22
CA VAL A 389 -5.62 9.86 -11.06
C VAL A 389 -4.46 9.43 -11.98
N GLN A 390 -3.68 10.38 -12.51
CA GLN A 390 -2.55 10.11 -13.41
C GLN A 390 -1.33 9.55 -12.66
N ASN A 391 -1.00 10.14 -11.50
CA ASN A 391 0.26 9.89 -10.80
C ASN A 391 0.12 8.89 -9.64
N GLY A 392 -1.11 8.48 -9.30
CA GLY A 392 -1.38 7.56 -8.19
C GLY A 392 -1.05 8.12 -6.80
N ARG A 393 -0.72 9.41 -6.70
CA ARG A 393 -0.33 10.09 -5.45
C ARG A 393 -0.86 11.54 -5.40
N PRO A 394 -1.28 12.05 -4.23
CA PRO A 394 -1.59 13.47 -4.04
C PRO A 394 -0.39 14.37 -4.37
N PRO A 395 -0.59 15.48 -5.10
CA PRO A 395 0.46 16.47 -5.26
C PRO A 395 0.68 17.25 -3.94
N VAL A 396 1.85 17.88 -3.85
CA VAL A 396 2.15 18.87 -2.81
C VAL A 396 2.00 20.25 -3.42
N ILE A 397 1.21 21.12 -2.79
CA ILE A 397 0.94 22.47 -3.29
C ILE A 397 1.70 23.48 -2.43
N VAL A 398 2.61 24.24 -3.04
CA VAL A 398 3.24 25.40 -2.43
C VAL A 398 2.58 26.66 -2.99
N HIS A 399 2.06 27.53 -2.13
CA HIS A 399 1.28 28.69 -2.59
C HIS A 399 1.92 30.04 -2.20
N GLY A 400 1.66 31.06 -3.01
CA GLY A 400 1.91 32.46 -2.66
C GLY A 400 0.68 33.16 -2.06
N GLY A 401 0.83 34.44 -1.74
CA GLY A 401 -0.25 35.27 -1.17
C GLY A 401 -0.08 36.77 -1.38
N GLY A 402 0.79 37.22 -2.30
CA GLY A 402 1.27 38.61 -2.37
C GLY A 402 0.20 39.70 -2.41
N LYS A 403 -0.92 39.50 -3.12
CA LYS A 403 -2.07 40.43 -3.13
C LYS A 403 -2.80 40.48 -1.79
N ALA A 404 -3.03 39.33 -1.17
CA ALA A 404 -3.68 39.24 0.14
C ALA A 404 -2.81 39.85 1.25
N ILE A 405 -1.48 39.67 1.17
CA ILE A 405 -0.52 40.31 2.10
C ILE A 405 -0.58 41.83 1.92
N ALA A 406 -0.49 42.33 0.69
CA ALA A 406 -0.57 43.77 0.43
C ALA A 406 -1.91 44.38 0.89
N ARG A 407 -3.02 43.66 0.71
CA ARG A 407 -4.34 44.09 1.22
C ARG A 407 -4.36 44.16 2.74
N LEU A 408 -3.83 43.16 3.44
CA LEU A 408 -3.77 43.18 4.90
C LEU A 408 -2.86 44.30 5.40
N GLN A 409 -1.68 44.47 4.81
CA GLN A 409 -0.75 45.56 5.14
C GLN A 409 -1.40 46.93 4.96
N ALA A 410 -2.10 47.17 3.85
CA ALA A 410 -2.82 48.43 3.63
C ALA A 410 -3.90 48.66 4.69
N ASN A 411 -4.64 47.62 5.08
CA ASN A 411 -5.64 47.71 6.16
C ASN A 411 -5.03 48.01 7.54
N LEU A 412 -3.77 47.59 7.75
CA LEU A 412 -3.02 47.83 8.98
C LEU A 412 -2.19 49.12 8.93
N GLY A 413 -2.22 49.87 7.82
CA GLY A 413 -1.41 51.09 7.65
C GLY A 413 0.09 50.84 7.45
N LEU A 414 0.48 49.62 7.06
CA LEU A 414 1.88 49.24 6.84
C LEU A 414 2.33 49.60 5.41
N GLU A 415 3.50 50.22 5.27
CA GLU A 415 4.08 50.57 3.97
C GLU A 415 4.63 49.33 3.24
N THR A 416 4.31 49.18 1.96
CA THR A 416 4.88 48.09 1.13
C THR A 416 6.10 48.59 0.36
N ARG A 417 7.28 48.06 0.68
CA ARG A 417 8.52 48.34 -0.04
C ARG A 417 9.05 47.11 -0.79
N LYS A 418 9.60 47.33 -1.99
CA LYS A 418 10.34 46.30 -2.75
C LYS A 418 11.73 46.80 -3.12
N VAL A 419 12.71 45.89 -3.11
CA VAL A 419 14.07 46.10 -3.61
C VAL A 419 14.40 44.93 -4.52
N ASP A 420 14.82 45.21 -5.76
CA ASP A 420 15.19 44.21 -6.77
C ASP A 420 14.14 43.10 -6.97
N GLY A 421 12.86 43.48 -6.89
CA GLY A 421 11.71 42.58 -7.06
C GLY A 421 11.35 41.75 -5.81
N LEU A 422 12.17 41.77 -4.76
CA LEU A 422 11.91 41.15 -3.46
C LEU A 422 11.14 42.13 -2.55
N ARG A 423 10.23 41.60 -1.75
CA ARG A 423 9.50 42.39 -0.75
C ARG A 423 10.42 42.58 0.47
N VAL A 424 10.61 43.81 0.91
CA VAL A 424 11.21 44.07 2.22
C VAL A 424 10.15 43.69 3.26
N THR A 425 10.53 42.84 4.20
CA THR A 425 9.63 42.33 5.24
C THR A 425 10.19 42.74 6.60
N ASP A 426 9.72 43.85 7.17
CA ASP A 426 9.96 44.18 8.58
C ASP A 426 9.13 43.28 9.52
N ALA A 427 9.20 43.49 10.83
CA ALA A 427 8.55 42.63 11.83
C ALA A 427 7.02 42.61 11.65
N ASP A 428 6.39 43.78 11.54
CA ASP A 428 4.93 43.90 11.36
C ASP A 428 4.49 43.30 10.02
N SER A 429 5.30 43.50 8.97
CA SER A 429 5.08 42.88 7.67
C SER A 429 5.24 41.35 7.70
N MET A 430 6.09 40.82 8.58
CA MET A 430 6.28 39.38 8.76
C MET A 430 5.05 38.76 9.41
N GLU A 431 4.50 39.39 10.45
CA GLU A 431 3.24 38.95 11.07
C GLU A 431 2.08 38.96 10.07
N ALA A 432 1.95 40.04 9.29
CA ALA A 432 0.94 40.12 8.23
C ALA A 432 1.13 39.04 7.17
N ALA A 433 2.38 38.73 6.79
CA ALA A 433 2.69 37.65 5.86
C ALA A 433 2.30 36.29 6.42
N GLU A 434 2.59 36.00 7.69
CA GLU A 434 2.27 34.74 8.34
C GLU A 434 0.76 34.52 8.47
N MET A 435 0.00 35.52 8.94
CA MET A 435 -1.46 35.47 9.04
C MET A 435 -2.12 35.18 7.68
N VAL A 436 -1.60 35.78 6.61
CA VAL A 436 -2.16 35.60 5.27
C VAL A 436 -1.72 34.29 4.64
N LEU A 437 -0.45 33.94 4.76
CA LEU A 437 0.10 32.77 4.08
C LEU A 437 -0.30 31.49 4.81
N SER A 438 -0.09 31.38 6.12
CA SER A 438 -0.42 30.18 6.89
C SER A 438 -1.91 30.09 7.28
N GLY A 439 -2.59 31.24 7.34
CA GLY A 439 -4.02 31.32 7.60
C GLY A 439 -4.84 31.47 6.32
N HIS A 440 -5.14 32.72 5.95
CA HIS A 440 -6.17 33.04 4.95
C HIS A 440 -5.99 32.30 3.61
N SER A 441 -4.84 32.44 2.96
CA SER A 441 -4.58 31.90 1.61
C SER A 441 -4.51 30.38 1.62
N ASN A 442 -3.83 29.80 2.61
CA ASN A 442 -3.72 28.35 2.79
C ASN A 442 -5.11 27.71 2.97
N LYS A 443 -5.93 28.26 3.87
CA LYS A 443 -7.26 27.72 4.15
C LYS A 443 -8.26 27.92 3.01
N LEU A 444 -8.08 28.92 2.13
CA LEU A 444 -8.88 29.01 0.90
C LEU A 444 -8.67 27.80 -0.01
N ILE A 445 -7.43 27.38 -0.21
CA ILE A 445 -7.10 26.21 -1.03
C ILE A 445 -7.61 24.93 -0.37
N VAL A 446 -7.36 24.75 0.93
CA VAL A 446 -7.85 23.59 1.70
C VAL A 446 -9.36 23.45 1.57
N LYS A 447 -10.13 24.52 1.80
CA LYS A 447 -11.60 24.49 1.68
C LYS A 447 -12.06 24.12 0.27
N ALA A 448 -11.40 24.64 -0.76
CA ALA A 448 -11.77 24.35 -2.15
C ALA A 448 -11.56 22.87 -2.50
N LEU A 449 -10.45 22.28 -2.03
CA LEU A 449 -10.14 20.86 -2.25
C LEU A 449 -11.10 19.95 -1.47
N LEU A 450 -11.37 20.27 -0.20
CA LEU A 450 -12.33 19.52 0.62
C LEU A 450 -13.75 19.58 0.03
N ALA A 451 -14.17 20.75 -0.47
CA ALA A 451 -15.47 20.90 -1.15
C ALA A 451 -15.57 20.05 -2.44
N ALA A 452 -14.44 19.74 -3.07
CA ALA A 452 -14.36 18.84 -4.22
C ALA A 452 -14.23 17.35 -3.81
N GLY A 453 -14.26 17.04 -2.51
CA GLY A 453 -14.14 15.68 -1.97
C GLY A 453 -12.71 15.13 -1.93
N LEU A 454 -11.70 16.01 -1.94
CA LEU A 454 -10.29 15.64 -1.79
C LEU A 454 -9.84 15.89 -0.35
N ASP A 455 -9.20 14.90 0.27
CA ASP A 455 -8.56 15.06 1.57
C ASP A 455 -7.39 16.04 1.45
N ALA A 456 -7.45 17.15 2.18
CA ALA A 456 -6.49 18.23 2.07
C ALA A 456 -6.10 18.76 3.45
N ILE A 457 -4.80 18.99 3.66
CA ILE A 457 -4.26 19.52 4.91
C ILE A 457 -3.35 20.72 4.63
N GLY A 458 -3.55 21.76 5.43
CA GLY A 458 -2.84 23.02 5.31
C GLY A 458 -1.79 23.21 6.39
N LEU A 459 -0.53 23.34 5.98
CA LEU A 459 0.66 23.51 6.84
C LEU A 459 1.45 24.76 6.45
N SER A 460 2.30 25.20 7.37
CA SER A 460 3.39 26.13 7.15
C SER A 460 4.74 25.40 7.10
N GLY A 461 5.78 26.07 6.61
CA GLY A 461 7.14 25.53 6.70
C GLY A 461 7.68 25.43 8.14
N VAL A 462 7.05 26.10 9.11
CA VAL A 462 7.39 25.97 10.54
C VAL A 462 6.95 24.62 11.10
N ASP A 463 5.78 24.13 10.67
CA ASP A 463 5.21 22.88 11.14
C ASP A 463 6.17 21.71 10.90
N GLY A 464 6.54 20.97 11.95
CA GLY A 464 7.50 19.87 11.85
C GLY A 464 8.90 20.27 11.34
N ARG A 465 9.23 21.57 11.34
CA ARG A 465 10.47 22.13 10.78
C ARG A 465 10.63 21.81 9.28
N ILE A 466 9.52 21.82 8.54
CA ILE A 466 9.49 21.47 7.11
C ILE A 466 10.43 22.36 6.29
N LEU A 467 10.38 23.69 6.44
CA LEU A 467 11.26 24.63 5.74
C LEU A 467 12.19 25.29 6.75
N GLN A 468 13.49 25.03 6.65
CA GLN A 468 14.51 25.67 7.46
C GLN A 468 15.21 26.75 6.64
N ALA A 469 15.37 27.93 7.23
CA ALA A 469 15.89 29.09 6.52
C ALA A 469 16.88 29.90 7.37
N VAL A 470 17.69 30.70 6.68
CA VAL A 470 18.50 31.77 7.27
C VAL A 470 18.09 33.10 6.66
N LYS A 471 18.46 34.23 7.28
CA LYS A 471 18.25 35.55 6.68
C LYS A 471 18.96 35.63 5.32
N LYS A 472 18.25 36.08 4.29
CA LYS A 472 18.78 36.20 2.93
C LYS A 472 19.79 37.34 2.87
N GLU A 473 21.00 37.04 2.40
CA GLU A 473 22.03 38.06 2.16
C GLU A 473 21.68 38.89 0.92
N HIS A 474 21.74 40.22 1.06
CA HIS A 474 21.45 41.15 -0.03
C HIS A 474 22.15 42.49 0.19
N THR A 475 22.36 43.26 -0.88
CA THR A 475 23.00 44.60 -0.84
C THR A 475 22.22 45.64 -0.06
N ALA A 476 20.95 45.35 0.24
CA ALA A 476 20.05 46.16 1.05
C ALA A 476 19.42 45.25 2.11
N ASP A 477 19.13 45.76 3.31
CA ASP A 477 18.45 44.97 4.33
C ASP A 477 17.00 44.70 3.91
N LEU A 478 16.70 43.41 3.69
CA LEU A 478 15.36 42.94 3.33
C LEU A 478 14.51 42.57 4.56
N GLY A 479 15.06 42.69 5.78
CA GLY A 479 14.40 42.31 7.02
C GLY A 479 14.31 40.79 7.19
N TYR A 480 13.11 40.27 7.45
CA TYR A 480 12.79 38.86 7.68
C TYR A 480 12.58 38.07 6.38
N VAL A 481 13.32 38.40 5.32
CA VAL A 481 13.34 37.59 4.09
C VAL A 481 14.35 36.46 4.25
N GLY A 482 13.91 35.24 3.95
CA GLY A 482 14.71 34.03 4.17
C GLY A 482 15.25 33.40 2.89
N GLU A 483 16.29 32.59 3.06
CA GLU A 483 16.78 31.63 2.09
C GLU A 483 16.74 30.22 2.70
N ILE A 484 16.15 29.25 1.97
CA ILE A 484 16.01 27.88 2.46
C ILE A 484 17.36 27.16 2.44
N THR A 485 17.75 26.64 3.60
CA THR A 485 18.97 25.86 3.79
C THR A 485 18.69 24.36 3.84
N ALA A 486 17.52 23.96 4.34
CA ALA A 486 17.13 22.55 4.41
C ALA A 486 15.61 22.39 4.37
N VAL A 487 15.16 21.21 3.93
CA VAL A 487 13.75 20.82 3.95
C VAL A 487 13.60 19.49 4.69
N ASN A 488 12.81 19.47 5.76
CA ASN A 488 12.38 18.22 6.39
C ASN A 488 11.19 17.64 5.62
N ALA A 489 11.47 16.70 4.72
CA ALA A 489 10.45 16.10 3.86
C ALA A 489 9.53 15.11 4.59
N ALA A 490 9.89 14.59 5.78
CA ALA A 490 9.20 13.49 6.42
C ALA A 490 7.71 13.77 6.72
N PRO A 491 7.31 14.94 7.25
CA PRO A 491 5.89 15.25 7.48
C PRO A 491 5.08 15.26 6.17
N ILE A 492 5.65 15.81 5.10
CA ILE A 492 4.99 15.85 3.78
C ILE A 492 4.82 14.43 3.22
N GLN A 493 5.86 13.60 3.30
CA GLN A 493 5.86 12.22 2.81
C GLN A 493 4.84 11.35 3.54
N GLN A 494 4.73 11.50 4.87
CA GLN A 494 3.76 10.78 5.68
C GLN A 494 2.32 11.17 5.31
N LEU A 495 2.01 12.47 5.25
CA LEU A 495 0.67 12.95 4.97
C LEU A 495 0.21 12.62 3.54
N THR A 496 1.08 12.82 2.55
CA THR A 496 0.80 12.40 1.17
C THR A 496 0.69 10.88 1.03
N GLY A 497 1.43 10.11 1.83
CA GLY A 497 1.31 8.65 1.91
C GLY A 497 -0.02 8.18 2.51
N LEU A 498 -0.65 9.00 3.35
CA LEU A 498 -2.01 8.78 3.87
C LEU A 498 -3.11 9.27 2.92
N GLY A 499 -2.75 9.83 1.75
CA GLY A 499 -3.71 10.31 0.75
C GLY A 499 -4.07 11.79 0.85
N TYR A 500 -3.47 12.57 1.77
CA TYR A 500 -3.72 14.00 1.88
C TYR A 500 -2.97 14.80 0.80
N VAL A 501 -3.67 15.72 0.13
CA VAL A 501 -3.04 16.84 -0.58
C VAL A 501 -2.46 17.78 0.48
N VAL A 502 -1.15 18.02 0.44
CA VAL A 502 -0.48 18.92 1.40
C VAL A 502 -0.35 20.31 0.80
N ILE A 503 -0.88 21.32 1.48
CA ILE A 503 -0.84 22.73 1.07
C ILE A 503 0.12 23.44 2.01
N LEU A 504 1.27 23.84 1.49
CA LEU A 504 2.38 24.42 2.24
C LEU A 504 2.50 25.92 1.99
N SER A 505 2.50 26.70 3.06
CA SER A 505 2.87 28.11 3.02
C SER A 505 4.40 28.26 3.14
N PRO A 506 5.04 29.23 2.45
CA PRO A 506 6.50 29.38 2.43
C PRO A 506 7.05 30.16 3.65
N ILE A 507 6.32 30.15 4.78
CA ILE A 507 6.83 30.67 6.05
C ILE A 507 7.82 29.66 6.62
N SER A 508 9.07 30.07 6.80
CA SER A 508 10.19 29.16 7.11
C SER A 508 10.82 29.47 8.47
N LEU A 509 11.46 28.48 9.09
CA LEU A 509 11.97 28.56 10.46
C LEU A 509 13.49 28.71 10.50
N GLY A 510 13.96 29.74 11.21
CA GLY A 510 15.35 29.95 11.59
C GLY A 510 15.82 29.03 12.71
N ALA A 511 17.13 28.81 12.80
CA ALA A 511 17.72 27.99 13.89
C ALA A 511 17.47 28.59 15.29
N ASP A 512 17.30 29.91 15.36
CA ASP A 512 16.99 30.73 16.53
C ASP A 512 15.49 30.82 16.84
N GLY A 513 14.62 30.20 16.03
CA GLY A 513 13.17 30.27 16.16
C GLY A 513 12.54 31.45 15.42
N THR A 514 13.33 32.32 14.77
CA THR A 514 12.83 33.43 13.96
C THR A 514 12.12 32.90 12.71
N THR A 515 10.96 33.46 12.36
CA THR A 515 10.26 33.12 11.12
C THR A 515 10.73 34.02 9.98
N TYR A 516 10.85 33.43 8.79
CA TYR A 516 11.27 34.12 7.58
C TYR A 516 10.25 33.93 6.45
N ASN A 517 9.99 35.01 5.72
CA ASN A 517 9.20 35.00 4.51
C ASN A 517 10.07 34.59 3.31
N VAL A 518 9.83 33.38 2.78
CA VAL A 518 10.55 32.86 1.62
C VAL A 518 9.69 32.99 0.35
N ASN A 519 10.35 33.20 -0.78
CA ASN A 519 9.67 33.21 -2.08
C ASN A 519 9.03 31.84 -2.37
N ALA A 520 7.75 31.82 -2.75
CA ALA A 520 7.02 30.57 -3.03
C ALA A 520 7.61 29.75 -4.20
N ASP A 521 8.22 30.40 -5.20
CA ASP A 521 8.92 29.73 -6.31
C ASP A 521 10.19 29.00 -5.79
N GLU A 522 10.95 29.65 -4.88
CA GLU A 522 12.13 29.06 -4.22
C GLU A 522 11.74 27.92 -3.26
N ALA A 523 10.67 28.11 -2.48
CA ALA A 523 10.15 27.09 -1.57
C ALA A 523 9.66 25.84 -2.32
N ALA A 524 8.90 26.01 -3.40
CA ALA A 524 8.45 24.89 -4.23
C ALA A 524 9.62 24.11 -4.82
N THR A 525 10.66 24.82 -5.27
CA THR A 525 11.89 24.23 -5.78
C THR A 525 12.62 23.40 -4.74
N ALA A 526 12.79 23.94 -3.53
CA ALA A 526 13.44 23.23 -2.42
C ALA A 526 12.65 22.00 -1.98
N VAL A 527 11.32 22.11 -1.89
CA VAL A 527 10.42 20.99 -1.56
C VAL A 527 10.46 19.91 -2.63
N ALA A 528 10.40 20.27 -3.91
CA ALA A 528 10.48 19.31 -5.01
C ALA A 528 11.80 18.52 -5.00
N ALA A 529 12.92 19.20 -4.79
CA ALA A 529 14.23 18.56 -4.67
C ALA A 529 14.27 17.61 -3.47
N ALA A 530 13.84 18.05 -2.28
CA ALA A 530 13.87 17.23 -1.07
C ALA A 530 12.93 16.00 -1.12
N LEU A 531 11.86 16.07 -1.91
CA LEU A 531 10.93 14.96 -2.12
C LEU A 531 11.36 14.00 -3.23
N ASN A 532 12.44 14.29 -3.96
CA ASN A 532 12.77 13.65 -5.23
C ASN A 532 11.54 13.62 -6.16
N ALA A 533 10.92 14.79 -6.34
CA ALA A 533 9.75 14.93 -7.18
C ALA A 533 10.10 14.62 -8.63
N GLY A 534 9.22 13.88 -9.32
CA GLY A 534 9.37 13.61 -10.75
C GLY A 534 9.02 14.82 -11.59
N GLN A 535 8.18 15.70 -11.05
CA GLN A 535 7.71 16.90 -11.72
C GLN A 535 7.47 18.06 -10.74
N LEU A 536 7.82 19.28 -11.18
CA LEU A 536 7.45 20.55 -10.54
C LEU A 536 6.75 21.47 -11.56
N ASP A 537 5.47 21.74 -11.33
CA ASP A 537 4.69 22.67 -12.17
C ASP A 537 4.54 24.04 -11.50
N PHE A 538 4.95 25.10 -12.18
CA PHE A 538 4.69 26.49 -11.82
C PHE A 538 3.41 26.96 -12.51
N VAL A 539 2.30 26.94 -11.78
CA VAL A 539 0.99 27.36 -12.27
C VAL A 539 0.94 28.88 -12.40
N SER A 540 0.71 29.34 -13.62
CA SER A 540 0.68 30.75 -14.04
C SER A 540 -0.64 31.11 -14.72
N ASN A 541 -0.85 32.40 -14.97
CA ASN A 541 -1.99 32.90 -15.74
C ASN A 541 -1.72 32.91 -17.26
N VAL A 542 -0.49 32.60 -17.68
CA VAL A 542 -0.10 32.44 -19.08
C VAL A 542 0.18 30.97 -19.37
N PRO A 543 -0.03 30.48 -20.61
CA PRO A 543 0.12 29.07 -20.96
C PRO A 543 1.55 28.56 -20.83
N GLY A 544 2.56 29.43 -20.81
CA GLY A 544 3.98 29.13 -20.62
C GLY A 544 4.82 30.36 -20.93
N VAL A 545 6.10 30.15 -21.29
CA VAL A 545 6.96 31.19 -21.84
C VAL A 545 6.57 31.46 -23.29
N LEU A 546 6.33 32.73 -23.61
CA LEU A 546 5.92 33.16 -24.95
C LEU A 546 7.03 33.96 -25.62
N GLN A 547 7.22 33.75 -26.92
CA GLN A 547 8.01 34.60 -27.79
C GLN A 547 7.13 34.98 -29.00
N ASP A 548 6.97 36.28 -29.24
CA ASP A 548 6.10 36.81 -30.31
C ASP A 548 4.67 36.22 -30.30
N GLY A 549 4.12 36.04 -29.10
CA GLY A 549 2.78 35.48 -28.88
C GLY A 549 2.67 33.96 -29.06
N ARG A 550 3.78 33.27 -29.37
CA ARG A 550 3.83 31.80 -29.52
C ARG A 550 4.45 31.13 -28.32
N LEU A 551 3.87 30.01 -27.90
CA LEU A 551 4.37 29.19 -26.79
C LEU A 551 5.70 28.53 -27.19
N LEU A 552 6.71 28.71 -26.34
CA LEU A 552 7.95 27.94 -26.42
C LEU A 552 7.74 26.64 -25.62
N PRO A 553 7.66 25.46 -26.26
CA PRO A 553 7.30 24.22 -25.58
C PRO A 553 8.43 23.68 -24.70
N ARG A 554 9.69 24.02 -25.01
CA ARG A 554 10.88 23.59 -24.28
C ARG A 554 11.89 24.72 -24.21
N LEU A 555 12.62 24.83 -23.10
CA LEU A 555 13.73 25.77 -22.92
C LEU A 555 14.89 25.12 -22.18
N THR A 556 16.08 25.22 -22.75
CA THR A 556 17.33 24.87 -22.05
C THR A 556 17.81 26.03 -21.16
N LEU A 557 18.82 25.77 -20.31
CA LEU A 557 19.47 26.82 -19.52
C LEU A 557 20.05 27.94 -20.39
N ALA A 558 20.61 27.61 -21.55
CA ALA A 558 21.20 28.58 -22.46
C ALA A 558 20.10 29.47 -23.09
N ASP A 559 19.03 28.84 -23.59
CA ASP A 559 17.91 29.55 -24.22
C ASP A 559 17.24 30.51 -23.22
N ALA A 560 16.97 30.03 -22.00
CA ALA A 560 16.34 30.83 -20.97
C ALA A 560 17.20 32.04 -20.57
N LYS A 561 18.54 31.88 -20.46
CA LYS A 561 19.45 33.01 -20.19
C LYS A 561 19.43 34.05 -21.31
N GLN A 562 19.45 33.59 -22.55
CA GLN A 562 19.43 34.48 -23.72
C GLN A 562 18.10 35.22 -23.86
N LEU A 563 16.97 34.54 -23.62
CA LEU A 563 15.64 35.15 -23.66
C LEU A 563 15.40 36.15 -22.52
N ILE A 564 16.01 35.95 -21.35
CA ILE A 564 16.04 36.95 -20.28
C ILE A 564 16.89 38.16 -20.69
N ALA A 565 18.10 37.92 -21.23
CA ALA A 565 19.01 39.00 -21.63
C ALA A 565 18.46 39.86 -22.77
N ASN A 566 17.73 39.25 -23.71
CA ASN A 566 17.12 39.92 -24.85
C ASN A 566 15.76 40.55 -24.51
N GLY A 567 15.31 40.51 -23.25
CA GLY A 567 14.07 41.14 -22.80
C GLY A 567 12.78 40.43 -23.23
N VAL A 568 12.86 39.18 -23.72
CA VAL A 568 11.67 38.39 -24.10
C VAL A 568 10.96 37.84 -22.85
N ILE A 569 11.72 37.41 -21.84
CA ILE A 569 11.19 36.98 -20.54
C ILE A 569 11.29 38.14 -19.56
N THR A 570 10.16 38.69 -19.12
CA THR A 570 10.09 39.86 -18.23
C THR A 570 9.37 39.59 -16.92
N ASP A 571 9.46 40.55 -15.99
CA ASP A 571 8.64 40.66 -14.78
C ASP A 571 8.58 39.37 -13.93
N GLY A 572 7.36 38.96 -13.55
CA GLY A 572 7.08 37.81 -12.70
C GLY A 572 7.39 36.45 -13.34
N MET A 573 7.78 36.42 -14.62
CA MET A 573 8.21 35.21 -15.31
C MET A 573 9.68 34.89 -15.04
N ILE A 574 10.55 35.92 -14.92
CA ILE A 574 11.97 35.75 -14.61
C ILE A 574 12.19 34.85 -13.37
N PRO A 575 11.56 35.10 -12.20
CA PRO A 575 11.78 34.24 -11.02
C PRO A 575 11.27 32.80 -11.21
N LYS A 576 10.23 32.56 -12.02
CA LYS A 576 9.73 31.20 -12.31
C LYS A 576 10.67 30.43 -13.20
N VAL A 577 11.18 31.07 -14.23
CA VAL A 577 12.16 30.49 -15.15
C VAL A 577 13.44 30.14 -14.37
N ARG A 578 13.94 31.06 -13.53
CA ARG A 578 15.10 30.79 -12.67
C ARG A 578 14.84 29.63 -11.70
N ALA A 579 13.67 29.59 -11.07
CA ALA A 579 13.29 28.51 -10.17
C ALA A 579 13.15 27.16 -10.87
N ALA A 580 12.52 27.11 -12.05
CA ALA A 580 12.41 25.92 -12.88
C ALA A 580 13.78 25.36 -13.28
N LEU A 581 14.69 26.23 -13.73
CA LEU A 581 16.08 25.86 -14.03
C LEU A 581 16.82 25.33 -12.79
N THR A 582 16.59 25.96 -11.64
CA THR A 582 17.20 25.54 -10.36
C THR A 582 16.67 24.17 -9.91
N ALA A 583 15.37 23.90 -10.10
CA ALA A 583 14.76 22.62 -9.78
C ALA A 583 15.40 21.49 -10.60
N VAL A 584 15.54 21.71 -11.90
CA VAL A 584 16.16 20.77 -12.82
C VAL A 584 17.63 20.53 -12.47
N ALA A 585 18.39 21.60 -12.18
CA ALA A 585 19.78 21.50 -11.72
C ALA A 585 19.93 20.77 -10.38
N ARG A 586 18.89 20.76 -9.53
CA ARG A 586 18.83 20.05 -8.25
C ARG A 586 18.27 18.63 -8.35
N GLY A 587 18.14 18.10 -9.57
CA GLY A 587 17.77 16.69 -9.81
C GLY A 587 16.26 16.43 -9.93
N VAL A 588 15.42 17.45 -10.05
CA VAL A 588 14.02 17.26 -10.46
C VAL A 588 14.00 16.95 -11.97
N PRO A 589 13.53 15.78 -12.42
CA PRO A 589 13.62 15.38 -13.82
C PRO A 589 12.95 16.36 -14.80
N GLN A 590 11.87 17.01 -14.36
CA GLN A 590 11.10 17.93 -15.18
C GLN A 590 10.56 19.09 -14.35
N ALA A 591 10.81 20.32 -14.80
CA ALA A 591 10.09 21.49 -14.32
C ALA A 591 9.30 22.13 -15.46
N ARG A 592 8.12 22.67 -15.19
CA ARG A 592 7.24 23.19 -16.24
C ARG A 592 6.51 24.44 -15.78
N ILE A 593 6.41 25.42 -16.66
CA ILE A 593 5.54 26.60 -16.45
C ILE A 593 4.30 26.41 -17.30
N VAL A 594 3.13 26.43 -16.66
CA VAL A 594 1.86 26.05 -17.29
C VAL A 594 0.71 26.89 -16.74
N ASN A 595 -0.37 27.05 -17.52
CA ASN A 595 -1.62 27.61 -17.01
C ASN A 595 -2.51 26.53 -16.39
N LEU A 596 -3.59 26.95 -15.73
CA LEU A 596 -4.53 26.02 -15.12
C LEU A 596 -5.24 25.11 -16.13
N ALA A 597 -5.47 25.59 -17.36
CA ALA A 597 -6.20 24.83 -18.39
C ALA A 597 -5.40 23.63 -18.91
N SER A 598 -4.07 23.74 -18.96
CA SER A 598 -3.16 22.71 -19.45
C SER A 598 -2.44 21.94 -18.33
N LEU A 599 -2.78 22.21 -17.07
CA LEU A 599 -2.05 21.68 -15.91
C LEU A 599 -2.08 20.13 -15.86
N ALA A 600 -3.23 19.50 -16.05
CA ALA A 600 -3.33 18.04 -16.11
C ALA A 600 -3.08 17.43 -17.51
N GLY A 601 -2.72 18.24 -18.51
CA GLY A 601 -2.59 17.81 -19.90
C GLY A 601 -1.23 18.13 -20.52
N GLU A 602 -1.15 17.99 -21.85
CA GLU A 602 -0.01 18.43 -22.63
C GLU A 602 -0.08 19.93 -22.88
N GLY A 603 0.99 20.64 -22.55
CA GLY A 603 1.07 22.10 -22.65
C GLY A 603 2.07 22.66 -21.65
N GLY A 604 2.34 23.96 -21.74
CA GLY A 604 3.39 24.59 -20.95
C GLY A 604 4.75 24.67 -21.64
N THR A 605 5.66 25.35 -20.96
CA THR A 605 7.08 25.36 -21.29
C THR A 605 7.80 24.43 -20.34
N ILE A 606 8.42 23.39 -20.88
CA ILE A 606 9.19 22.40 -20.12
C ILE A 606 10.66 22.82 -20.05
N PHE A 607 11.25 22.63 -18.87
CA PHE A 607 12.67 22.81 -18.58
C PHE A 607 13.24 21.43 -18.23
N GLU A 608 14.27 21.02 -18.97
CA GLU A 608 15.00 19.75 -18.85
C GLU A 608 16.51 20.05 -18.89
N ILE A 609 17.35 19.11 -18.41
CA ILE A 609 18.82 19.26 -18.37
C ILE A 609 19.41 19.34 -19.78
#